data_AF-A0A358Q4N7-F1
#
_entry.id   AF-A0A358Q4N7-F1
#
_cell.length_a   1.000
_cell.length_b   1.000
_cell.length_c   1.000
_cell.angle_alpha   90.00
_cell.angle_beta   90.00
_cell.angle_gamma   90.00
#
_symmetry.space_group_name_H-M   'P 1'
#
loop_
_entity.id
_entity.type
_entity.pdbx_description
1 polymer ?
#
loop_
_entity_poly.entity_id
_entity_poly.type
_entity_poly.pdbx_seq_one_letter_code
_entity_poly.pdbx_strand_id
1 'polypeptide(L)' 'MITQAEAIIAAFQGLGGKRTIREIEDWVTANYGDKWKDFSTQMADMVPLSHGGNGTSSVPDYFRVLERVQRGTYCLID' A
#
# COMPACT_ATOMS: atom_id res chain seq x y z
N MET A 1 14.07 -9.30 -6.92
CA MET A 1 13.31 -9.63 -5.69
C MET A 1 12.29 -8.51 -5.54
N ILE A 2 10.99 -8.84 -5.47
CA ILE A 2 9.94 -7.83 -5.33
C ILE A 2 10.01 -7.22 -3.92
N THR A 3 9.77 -5.92 -3.80
CA THR A 3 9.66 -5.19 -2.53
C THR A 3 8.23 -5.24 -1.99
N GLN A 4 8.03 -4.89 -0.71
CA GLN A 4 6.69 -4.80 -0.13
C GLN A 4 5.81 -3.76 -0.84
N ALA A 5 6.39 -2.61 -1.21
CA ALA A 5 5.67 -1.56 -1.94
C ALA A 5 5.18 -2.04 -3.32
N GLU A 6 6.05 -2.72 -4.08
CA GLU A 6 5.67 -3.31 -5.37
C GLU A 6 4.57 -4.38 -5.20
N ALA A 7 4.66 -5.22 -4.18
CA ALA A 7 3.65 -6.23 -3.91
C ALA A 7 2.29 -5.61 -3.53
N ILE A 8 2.29 -4.54 -2.73
CA ILE A 8 1.09 -3.77 -2.39
C ILE A 8 0.47 -3.13 -3.63
N ILE A 9 1.27 -2.53 -4.51
CA ILE A 9 0.78 -1.94 -5.77
C ILE A 9 0.16 -3.02 -6.66
N ALA A 10 0.83 -4.17 -6.81
CA ALA A 10 0.31 -5.30 -7.55
C ALA A 10 -1.04 -5.79 -6.98
N ALA A 11 -1.19 -5.79 -5.65
CA ALA A 11 -2.45 -6.15 -5.00
C ALA A 11 -3.57 -5.18 -5.35
N PHE A 12 -3.32 -3.86 -5.31
CA PHE A 12 -4.32 -2.88 -5.72
C PHE A 12 -4.66 -2.95 -7.20
N GLN A 13 -3.66 -3.20 -8.07
CA GLN A 13 -3.89 -3.38 -9.50
C GLN A 13 -4.73 -4.63 -9.80
N GLY A 14 -4.50 -5.73 -9.07
CA GLY A 14 -5.25 -6.98 -9.24
C GLY A 14 -6.65 -6.96 -8.63
N LEU A 15 -6.81 -6.31 -7.47
CA LEU A 15 -8.09 -6.26 -6.75
C LEU A 15 -8.98 -5.08 -7.19
N GLY A 16 -8.38 -3.96 -7.58
CA GLY A 16 -9.06 -2.70 -7.89
C GLY A 16 -9.80 -2.08 -6.69
N GLY A 17 -10.20 -0.82 -6.87
CA GLY A 17 -11.07 -0.10 -5.96
C GLY A 17 -10.46 0.16 -4.57
N LYS A 18 -11.35 0.28 -3.58
CA LYS A 18 -11.00 0.61 -2.20
C LYS A 18 -10.78 -0.67 -1.42
N ARG A 19 -9.61 -0.82 -0.80
CA ARG A 19 -9.22 -2.03 -0.06
C ARG A 19 -8.72 -1.72 1.33
N THR A 20 -9.06 -2.60 2.25
CA THR A 20 -8.55 -2.60 3.60
C THR A 20 -7.11 -3.11 3.65
N ILE A 21 -6.37 -2.72 4.67
CA ILE A 21 -5.01 -3.26 4.92
C ILE A 21 -5.02 -4.79 4.93
N ARG A 22 -6.04 -5.39 5.56
CA ARG A 22 -6.17 -6.85 5.66
C ARG A 22 -6.37 -7.51 4.30
N GLU A 23 -7.23 -6.96 3.44
CA GLU A 23 -7.43 -7.51 2.09
C GLU A 23 -6.12 -7.47 1.26
N ILE A 24 -5.34 -6.41 1.42
CA ILE A 24 -4.04 -6.28 0.74
C ILE A 24 -3.04 -7.29 1.31
N GLU A 25 -2.93 -7.41 2.63
CA GLU A 25 -2.07 -8.39 3.30
C GLU A 25 -2.42 -9.83 2.90
N ASP A 26 -3.70 -10.19 2.93
CA ASP A 26 -4.19 -11.52 2.55
C ASP A 26 -3.85 -11.82 1.08
N TRP A 27 -4.06 -10.87 0.17
CA TRP A 27 -3.74 -11.05 -1.25
C TRP A 27 -2.23 -11.16 -1.49
N VAL A 28 -1.42 -10.31 -0.86
CA VAL A 28 0.05 -10.34 -0.99
C VAL A 28 0.59 -11.66 -0.44
N THR A 29 0.09 -12.10 0.70
CA THR A 29 0.49 -13.37 1.34
C THR A 29 0.12 -14.57 0.46
N ALA A 30 -1.06 -14.56 -0.17
CA ALA A 30 -1.48 -15.62 -1.08
C ALA A 30 -0.60 -15.72 -2.34
N ASN A 31 -0.13 -14.58 -2.88
CA ASN A 31 0.63 -14.54 -4.15
C ASN A 31 2.15 -14.67 -3.96
N TYR A 32 2.69 -14.14 -2.87
CA TYR A 32 4.13 -14.03 -2.66
C TYR A 32 4.64 -14.74 -1.40
N GLY A 33 3.74 -15.27 -0.57
CA GLY A 33 4.03 -15.87 0.73
C GLY A 33 4.11 -14.84 1.86
N ASP A 34 4.15 -15.34 3.10
CA ASP A 34 4.28 -14.54 4.32
C ASP A 34 5.73 -14.05 4.50
N LYS A 35 6.07 -12.95 3.82
CA LYS A 35 7.42 -12.37 3.78
C LYS A 35 7.54 -11.02 4.47
N TRP A 36 6.45 -10.27 4.54
CA TRP A 36 6.44 -8.90 5.03
C TRP A 36 5.47 -8.74 6.18
N LYS A 37 5.79 -7.79 7.06
CA LYS A 37 4.97 -7.42 8.22
C LYS A 37 4.55 -5.96 8.08
N ASP A 38 3.68 -5.52 8.98
CA ASP A 38 3.36 -4.10 9.18
C ASP A 38 2.84 -3.37 7.93
N PHE A 39 1.94 -4.03 7.17
CA PHE A 39 1.27 -3.44 6.00
C PHE A 39 0.61 -2.09 6.31
N SER A 40 0.10 -1.90 7.54
CA SER A 40 -0.50 -0.62 7.94
C SER A 40 0.48 0.56 7.85
N THR A 41 1.72 0.37 8.33
CA THR A 41 2.74 1.41 8.31
C THR A 41 3.21 1.65 6.89
N GLN A 42 3.51 0.55 6.17
CA GLN A 42 3.97 0.63 4.79
C GLN A 42 2.96 1.33 3.88
N MET A 43 1.67 1.02 4.00
CA MET A 43 0.62 1.67 3.20
C MET A 43 0.42 3.15 3.56
N ALA A 44 0.58 3.52 4.84
CA ALA A 44 0.52 4.92 5.25
C ALA A 44 1.68 5.74 4.68
N ASP A 45 2.87 5.12 4.60
CA ASP A 45 4.07 5.69 3.99
C ASP A 45 3.98 5.81 2.46
N MET A 46 3.13 5.00 1.84
CA MET A 46 2.82 5.05 0.41
C MET A 46 1.74 6.09 0.05
N VAL A 47 1.32 6.93 1.00
CA VAL A 47 0.45 8.09 0.73
C VAL A 47 1.34 9.31 0.44
N PRO A 48 1.17 10.02 -0.67
CA PRO A 48 1.94 11.22 -0.97
C PRO A 48 1.50 12.39 -0.08
N LEU A 49 2.38 13.38 0.07
CA LEU A 49 2.12 14.60 0.86
C LEU A 49 0.87 15.35 0.37
N SER A 50 0.62 15.36 -0.94
CA SER A 50 -0.57 15.98 -1.55
C SER A 50 -1.89 15.36 -1.10
N HIS A 51 -1.86 14.13 -0.59
CA HIS A 51 -3.02 13.37 -0.12
C HIS A 51 -3.00 13.13 1.40
N GLY A 52 -2.26 13.98 2.14
CA GLY A 52 -2.19 13.90 3.61
C GLY A 52 -1.25 12.81 4.13
N GLY A 53 -0.32 12.33 3.30
CA GLY A 53 0.76 11.42 3.70
C GLY A 53 1.81 12.10 4.57
N ASN A 54 2.87 11.36 4.93
CA ASN A 54 3.94 11.87 5.77
C ASN A 54 5.14 12.39 4.93
N GLY A 55 5.90 13.32 5.51
CA GLY A 55 7.12 13.86 4.88
C GLY A 55 8.40 13.13 5.30
N THR A 56 8.31 12.25 6.29
CA THR A 56 9.47 11.62 6.95
C THR A 56 9.71 10.18 6.53
N SER A 57 8.83 9.57 5.73
CA SER A 57 9.06 8.21 5.24
C SER A 57 10.26 8.14 4.31
N SER A 58 11.00 7.03 4.40
CA SER A 58 12.05 6.65 3.46
C SER A 58 11.51 6.03 2.17
N VAL A 59 10.19 5.81 2.06
CA VAL A 59 9.56 5.31 0.84
C VAL A 59 9.73 6.36 -0.26
N PRO A 60 10.37 6.00 -1.39
CA PRO A 60 10.52 6.88 -2.54
C PRO A 60 9.20 7.39 -3.11
N ASP A 61 9.19 8.60 -3.64
CA ASP A 61 7.97 9.26 -4.13
C ASP A 61 7.23 8.46 -5.21
N TYR A 62 7.94 7.70 -6.05
CA TYR A 62 7.32 6.87 -7.09
C TYR A 62 6.53 5.66 -6.54
N PHE A 63 6.69 5.33 -5.26
CA PHE A 63 5.85 4.34 -4.57
C PHE A 63 4.72 4.98 -3.75
N ARG A 64 4.67 6.32 -3.68
CA ARG A 64 3.64 7.06 -2.94
C ARG A 64 2.39 7.28 -3.79
N VAL A 65 1.73 6.17 -4.12
CA VAL A 65 0.64 6.11 -5.10
C VAL A 65 -0.71 5.76 -4.48
N LEU A 66 -0.83 5.79 -3.15
CA LEU A 66 -2.06 5.48 -2.45
C LEU A 66 -2.77 6.72 -1.92
N GLU A 67 -4.09 6.71 -1.96
CA GLU A 67 -4.94 7.63 -1.21
C GLU A 67 -5.55 6.90 -0.01
N ARG A 68 -5.55 7.55 1.16
CA ARG A 68 -6.24 7.03 2.35
C ARG A 68 -7.70 7.51 2.37
N VAL A 69 -8.61 6.61 2.02
CA VAL A 69 -10.06 6.90 2.00
C VAL A 69 -10.62 7.03 3.42
N GLN A 70 -10.22 6.15 4.33
CA GLN A 70 -10.58 6.18 5.74
C GLN A 70 -9.54 5.42 6.58
N ARG A 71 -9.74 5.30 7.89
CA ARG A 71 -8.81 4.55 8.74
C ARG A 71 -8.74 3.08 8.30
N GLY A 72 -7.57 2.68 7.80
CA GLY A 72 -7.27 1.32 7.39
C GLY A 72 -7.79 0.93 6.01
N THR A 73 -8.29 1.89 5.21
CA THR A 73 -8.79 1.65 3.84
C THR A 73 -8.15 2.64 2.87
N TYR A 74 -7.65 2.13 1.75
CA TYR A 74 -6.89 2.88 0.76
C TYR A 74 -7.34 2.52 -0.66
N CYS A 75 -6.94 3.33 -1.64
CA CYS A 75 -7.05 3.02 -3.08
C CYS A 75 -5.82 3.57 -3.82
N LEU A 76 -5.62 3.17 -5.08
CA LEU A 76 -4.66 3.83 -5.96
C LEU A 76 -5.18 5.23 -6.30
N ILE A 77 -4.24 6.17 -6.39
CA ILE A 77 -4.49 7.51 -6.94
C ILE A 77 -4.61 7.36 -8.47
N ASP A 78 -5.63 7.98 -9.06
CA ASP A 78 -5.82 8.09 -10.52
C ASP A 78 -4.91 9.14 -11.16
#